data_AF-A0A9D6HYL7-F1
#
_entry.id   AF-A0A9D6HYL7-F1
#
_cell.length_a   1.000
_cell.length_b   1.000
_cell.length_c   1.000
_cell.angle_alpha   90.00
_cell.angle_beta   90.00
_cell.angle_gamma   90.00
#
_symmetry.space_group_name_H-M   'P 1'
#
loop_
_entity.id
_entity.type
_entity.pdbx_description
1 polymer ?
#
loop_
_entity_poly.entity_id
_entity_poly.type
_entity_poly.pdbx_seq_one_letter_code
_entity_poly.pdbx_strand_id
1 'polypeptide(L)' 'MERANLPLSHLSFAQKLDLMETLWADLSQDEGKLKSPEWHEAVLKDRQEAFAAGKAVISDWEQAKKKIKVYR' A
#
# COMPACT_ATOMS: atom_id res chain seq x y z
N MET A 1 -6.27 -7.37 21.96
CA MET A 1 -5.27 -6.69 21.12
C MET A 1 -4.82 -5.47 21.89
N GLU A 2 -3.54 -5.41 22.23
CA GLU A 2 -2.97 -4.27 22.97
C GLU A 2 -2.88 -3.06 22.04
N ARG A 3 -3.21 -1.86 22.55
CA ARG A 3 -3.10 -0.62 21.77
C ARG A 3 -1.80 0.07 22.10
N ALA A 4 -1.04 0.44 21.08
CA ALA A 4 0.10 1.35 21.25
C ALA A 4 -0.42 2.71 21.74
N ASN A 5 0.02 3.13 22.93
CA ASN A 5 -0.38 4.41 23.51
C ASN A 5 0.73 5.43 23.27
N LEU A 6 0.71 6.06 22.10
CA LEU A 6 1.69 7.07 21.68
C LEU A 6 1.07 8.47 21.83
N PRO A 7 1.80 9.48 22.33
CA PRO A 7 1.31 10.85 22.45
C PRO A 7 1.31 11.56 21.08
N LEU A 8 0.51 11.04 20.12
CA LEU A 8 0.47 11.53 18.74
C LEU A 8 0.03 13.00 18.64
N SER A 9 -0.68 13.53 19.64
CA SER A 9 -1.02 14.94 19.73
C SER A 9 0.20 15.86 19.83
N HIS A 10 1.33 15.37 20.34
CA HIS A 10 2.58 16.15 20.47
C HIS A 10 3.45 16.12 19.22
N LEU A 11 3.11 15.26 18.24
CA LEU A 11 3.86 15.18 16.99
C LEU A 11 3.31 16.17 15.96
N SER A 12 4.21 16.88 15.30
CA SER A 12 3.90 17.63 14.08
C SER A 12 3.43 16.69 12.97
N PHE A 13 2.80 17.24 11.94
CA PHE A 13 2.37 16.46 10.78
C PHE A 13 3.54 15.72 10.11
N ALA A 14 4.69 16.38 9.95
CA ALA A 14 5.88 15.77 9.37
C ALA A 14 6.40 14.59 10.23
N GLN A 15 6.44 14.75 11.56
CA GLN A 15 6.84 13.67 12.47
C GLN A 15 5.87 12.49 12.46
N LYS A 16 4.58 12.73 12.20
CA LYS A 16 3.61 11.64 12.03
C LYS A 16 3.85 10.85 10.75
N LEU A 17 4.20 11.53 9.66
CA LEU A 17 4.55 10.87 8.40
C LEU A 17 5.82 10.04 8.56
N ASP A 18 6.86 10.62 9.17
CA ASP A 18 8.12 9.93 9.47
C ASP A 18 7.92 8.70 10.37
N LEU A 19 7.07 8.82 11.41
CA LEU A 19 6.69 7.70 12.25
C LEU A 19 5.96 6.61 11.45
N MET A 20 5.04 6.99 10.57
CA MET A 20 4.33 6.05 9.70
C MET A 20 5.28 5.31 8.77
N GLU A 21 6.24 6.01 8.16
CA GLU A 21 7.26 5.42 7.28
C GLU A 21 8.19 4.47 8.04
N THR A 22 8.63 4.87 9.23
CA THR A 22 9.46 4.03 10.11
C THR A 22 8.73 2.75 10.52
N LEU A 23 7.47 2.88 10.94
CA LEU A 23 6.64 1.72 11.28
C LEU A 23 6.42 0.82 10.07
N TRP A 24 6.15 1.40 8.90
CA TRP A 24 5.99 0.63 7.67
C TRP A 24 7.26 -0.13 7.31
N ALA A 25 8.43 0.51 7.42
CA ALA A 25 9.71 -0.12 7.15
C ALA A 25 9.98 -1.31 8.08
N ASP A 26 9.74 -1.15 9.38
CA ASP A 26 9.89 -2.22 10.38
C ASP A 26 8.94 -3.41 10.12
N LEU A 27 7.65 -3.13 9.91
CA LEU A 27 6.63 -4.15 9.64
C LEU A 27 6.90 -4.92 8.34
N SER A 28 7.49 -4.27 7.34
CA SER A 28 7.77 -4.88 6.04
C SER A 28 8.98 -5.80 6.05
N GLN A 29 9.78 -5.83 7.13
CA GLN A 29 10.97 -6.70 7.20
C GLN A 29 10.62 -8.19 7.37
N ASP A 30 9.43 -8.49 7.88
CA ASP A 30 9.01 -9.86 8.16
C ASP A 30 7.75 -10.20 7.33
N GLU A 31 7.97 -10.43 6.04
CA GLU A 31 6.93 -10.79 5.07
C GLU A 31 6.14 -12.05 5.49
N GLY A 32 6.71 -12.89 6.36
CA GLY A 32 6.07 -14.11 6.88
C GLY A 32 5.07 -13.87 8.02
N LYS A 33 5.17 -12.75 8.74
CA LYS A 33 4.26 -12.42 9.85
C LYS A 33 2.85 -12.08 9.40
N LEU A 34 2.72 -11.45 8.22
CA LEU A 34 1.41 -11.12 7.65
C LEU A 34 1.15 -12.00 6.43
N LYS A 35 0.41 -13.10 6.64
CA LYS A 35 -0.05 -13.92 5.54
C LYS A 35 -0.98 -13.10 4.66
N SER A 36 -0.67 -13.05 3.36
CA SER A 36 -1.60 -12.53 2.36
C SER A 36 -2.93 -13.29 2.47
N PRO A 37 -4.08 -12.60 2.32
CA PRO A 37 -5.37 -13.28 2.25
C PRO A 37 -5.41 -14.29 1.10
N GLU A 38 -6.19 -15.37 1.26
CA GLU A 38 -6.30 -16.44 0.25
C GLU A 38 -6.73 -15.92 -1.13
N TRP A 39 -7.55 -14.87 -1.18
CA TRP A 39 -7.99 -14.26 -2.43
C TRP A 39 -6.90 -13.47 -3.15
N HIS A 40 -5.83 -13.08 -2.46
CA HIS A 40 -4.82 -12.16 -3.00
C HIS A 40 -4.09 -12.76 -4.21
N GLU A 41 -3.73 -14.05 -4.13
CA GLU A 41 -3.06 -14.77 -5.21
C GLU A 41 -3.91 -14.80 -6.48
N ALA A 42 -5.20 -15.13 -6.36
CA ALA A 42 -6.11 -15.20 -7.49
C ALA A 42 -6.20 -13.84 -8.22
N VAL A 43 -6.34 -12.75 -7.46
CA VAL A 43 -6.39 -11.39 -8.04
C VAL A 43 -5.09 -11.01 -8.74
N LEU A 44 -3.92 -11.37 -8.18
CA LEU A 44 -2.64 -11.11 -8.82
C LEU A 44 -2.48 -11.90 -10.12
N LYS A 45 -2.90 -13.17 -10.12
CA LYS A 45 -2.88 -14.02 -11.32
C LYS A 45 -3.77 -13.47 -12.42
N ASP A 46 -5.02 -13.12 -12.10
CA ASP A 46 -5.96 -12.54 -13.06
C ASP A 46 -5.42 -11.25 -13.69
N ARG A 47 -4.79 -10.38 -12.88
CA ARG A 47 -4.15 -9.14 -13.36
C ARG A 47 -2.97 -9.42 -14.26
N GLN A 48 -2.14 -10.41 -13.93
CA GLN A 48 -0.99 -10.81 -14.73
C GLN A 48 -1.44 -11.37 -16.09
N GLU A 49 -2.47 -12.21 -16.11
CA GLU A 49 -3.05 -12.76 -17.34
C GLU A 49 -3.69 -11.67 -18.21
N ALA A 50 -4.43 -10.74 -17.61
CA ALA A 50 -4.99 -9.59 -18.32
C ALA A 50 -3.90 -8.70 -18.93
N PHE A 51 -2.78 -8.50 -18.22
CA PHE A 51 -1.64 -7.76 -18.75
C PHE A 51 -0.98 -8.49 -19.92
N ALA A 52 -0.72 -9.79 -19.79
CA ALA A 52 -0.16 -10.60 -20.86
C ALA A 52 -1.06 -10.67 -22.11
N ALA A 53 -2.39 -10.65 -21.90
CA ALA A 53 -3.39 -10.59 -22.97
C ALA A 53 -3.61 -9.19 -23.56
N GLY A 54 -2.86 -8.16 -23.12
CA GLY A 54 -3.01 -6.78 -23.59
C GLY A 54 -4.29 -6.07 -23.12
N LYS A 55 -5.04 -6.67 -22.18
CA LYS A 55 -6.27 -6.12 -21.59
C LYS A 55 -6.00 -5.18 -20.41
N ALA A 56 -4.79 -5.21 -19.86
CA ALA A 56 -4.30 -4.24 -18.89
C ALA A 56 -3.05 -3.55 -19.44
N VAL A 57 -2.89 -2.26 -19.13
CA VAL A 57 -1.76 -1.45 -19.58
C VAL A 57 -1.03 -0.84 -18.38
N ILE A 58 0.29 -0.77 -18.48
CA ILE A 58 1.09 0.00 -17.53
C ILE A 58 0.80 1.47 -17.76
N SER A 59 0.51 2.21 -16.68
CA SER A 59 0.34 3.65 -16.72
C SER A 59 1.53 4.29 -16.05
N ASP A 60 2.03 5.38 -16.63
CA ASP A 60 2.93 6.29 -15.93
C ASP A 60 2.27 6.79 -14.62
N TRP A 61 3.08 7.02 -13.60
CA TRP A 61 2.62 7.36 -12.26
C TRP A 61 1.92 8.71 -12.21
N GLU A 62 2.43 9.72 -12.93
CA GLU A 62 1.78 11.03 -13.00
C GLU A 62 0.47 10.97 -13.78
N GLN A 63 0.39 10.13 -14.82
CA GLN A 63 -0.88 9.85 -15.51
C GLN A 63 -1.89 9.13 -14.61
N ALA A 64 -1.44 8.15 -13.82
CA ALA A 64 -2.29 7.44 -12.87
C ALA A 64 -2.85 8.39 -11.81
N LYS A 65 -2.00 9.25 -11.22
CA LYS A 65 -2.43 10.30 -10.28
C LYS A 65 -3.50 11.21 -10.86
N LYS A 66 -3.35 11.65 -12.11
CA LYS A 66 -4.36 12.47 -12.80
C LYS A 66 -5.70 11.75 -12.88
N LYS A 67 -5.72 10.47 -13.28
CA LYS A 67 -6.94 9.66 -13.33
C LYS A 67 -7.61 9.54 -11.96
N ILE A 68 -6.84 9.26 -10.91
CA ILE A 68 -7.38 9.11 -9.53
C ILE A 68 -7.92 10.44 -8.99
N LYS A 69 -7.23 11.56 -9.26
CA LYS A 69 -7.67 12.90 -8.84
C LYS A 69 -9.03 13.29 -9.43
N VAL A 70 -9.37 12.79 -10.62
CA VAL A 70 -10.67 13.05 -11.26
C VAL A 70 -11.83 12.32 -10.56
N TYR A 71 -11.55 11.30 -9.75
CA TYR A 71 -12.55 10.55 -8.98
C TYR A 71 -12.70 11.02 -7.52
N ARG A 72 -12.07 12.14 -7.13
CA ARG A 72 -12.25 12.77 -5.81
C ARG A 72 -13.14 13.99 -5.92
#